data_AF-A0A0K2TF91-F1
#
_entry.id   AF-A0A0K2TF91-F1
#
_cell.length_a   1.000
_cell.length_b   1.000
_cell.length_c   1.000
_cell.angle_alpha   90.00
_cell.angle_beta   90.00
_cell.angle_gamma   90.00
#
_symmetry.space_group_name_H-M   'P 1'
#
loop_
_entity.id
_entity.type
_entity.pdbx_description
1 polymer ?
#
loop_
_entity_poly.entity_id
_entity_poly.type
_entity_poly.pdbx_seq_one_letter_code
_entity_poly.pdbx_strand_id
1 'polypeptide(L)'
;MQIGLLVMFAILIFAIIGLEFYSGELHKTCYSIQDLNEMVTEGRLQVPCNADDKSVAPPGSFSCDPEISICLEKWGGPNYGITSFDNIIYAMLTVFQCITMEGWTPILYWTDDALGNINSIYFVPLIVIGSFFMLNLVLGVLSGEFSNERTRVERRETFRKLRMKENFSKAFEGYFQWIIRAGRDPTQSL
;
A
#
# COMPACT_ATOMS: atom_id res chain seq x y z
N MET A 1 -0.22 11.97 10.12
CA MET A 1 -1.11 11.21 11.05
C MET A 1 -2.55 11.12 10.52
N GLN A 2 -3.23 12.22 10.19
CA GLN A 2 -4.64 12.19 9.75
C GLN A 2 -4.87 11.43 8.42
N ILE A 3 -3.96 11.56 7.46
CA ILE A 3 -4.08 10.90 6.14
C ILE A 3 -3.96 9.38 6.25
N GLY A 4 -3.08 8.88 7.13
CA GLY A 4 -2.94 7.43 7.38
C GLY A 4 -4.16 6.82 8.07
N LEU A 5 -4.78 7.55 9.00
CA LEU A 5 -6.04 7.13 9.62
C LEU A 5 -7.17 7.04 8.57
N LEU A 6 -7.23 8.01 7.66
CA LEU A 6 -8.23 8.03 6.60
C LEU A 6 -8.05 6.85 5.63
N VAL A 7 -6.81 6.53 5.24
CA VAL A 7 -6.49 5.35 4.41
C VAL A 7 -6.92 4.06 5.10
N MET A 8 -6.58 3.88 6.37
CA MET A 8 -6.97 2.69 7.14
C MET A 8 -8.49 2.54 7.25
N PHE A 9 -9.20 3.65 7.46
CA PHE A 9 -10.65 3.66 7.51
C PHE A 9 -11.28 3.33 6.15
N ALA A 10 -10.73 3.85 5.05
CA ALA A 10 -11.18 3.52 3.71
C ALA A 10 -10.95 2.03 3.40
N ILE A 11 -9.78 1.46 3.74
CA ILE A 11 -9.48 0.03 3.62
C ILE A 11 -10.53 -0.80 4.37
N LEU A 12 -10.86 -0.42 5.61
CA LEU A 12 -11.86 -1.12 6.41
C LEU A 12 -13.24 -1.11 5.74
N ILE A 13 -13.69 0.03 5.22
CA ILE A 13 -14.99 0.11 4.54
C ILE A 13 -15.03 -0.82 3.32
N PHE A 14 -14.03 -0.74 2.45
CA PHE A 14 -13.98 -1.58 1.26
C PHE A 14 -13.80 -3.06 1.59
N ALA A 15 -13.10 -3.40 2.67
CA ALA A 15 -12.94 -4.78 3.14
C ALA A 15 -14.27 -5.35 3.67
N ILE A 16 -15.04 -4.58 4.42
CA ILE A 16 -16.37 -5.01 4.89
C ILE A 16 -17.30 -5.22 3.69
N ILE A 17 -17.34 -4.27 2.75
CA ILE A 17 -18.16 -4.40 1.54
C ILE A 17 -17.74 -5.65 0.75
N GLY A 18 -16.43 -5.85 0.53
CA GLY A 18 -15.92 -7.02 -0.20
C GLY A 18 -16.25 -8.33 0.50
N LEU A 19 -16.16 -8.38 1.83
CA LEU A 19 -16.52 -9.57 2.62
C LEU A 19 -18.00 -9.94 2.42
N GLU A 20 -18.91 -8.98 2.47
CA GLU A 20 -20.35 -9.24 2.29
C GLU A 20 -20.69 -9.76 0.89
N PHE A 21 -19.94 -9.34 -0.15
CA PHE A 21 -20.20 -9.79 -1.53
C PHE A 21 -19.47 -11.08 -1.91
N TYR A 22 -18.27 -11.32 -1.38
CA TYR A 22 -17.34 -12.36 -1.89
C TYR A 22 -17.03 -13.47 -0.89
N SER A 23 -17.63 -13.46 0.29
CA SER A 23 -17.40 -14.50 1.32
C SER A 23 -17.76 -15.89 0.80
N GLY A 24 -16.81 -16.82 0.84
CA GLY A 24 -16.99 -18.22 0.48
C GLY A 24 -16.90 -18.54 -1.01
N GLU A 25 -16.89 -17.52 -1.89
CA GLU A 25 -17.03 -17.75 -3.34
C GLU A 25 -15.72 -18.17 -4.02
N LEU A 26 -14.57 -17.87 -3.40
CA LEU A 26 -13.25 -18.21 -3.95
C LEU A 26 -12.77 -19.63 -3.59
N HIS A 27 -13.65 -20.49 -3.04
CA HIS A 27 -13.30 -21.86 -2.61
C HIS A 27 -13.75 -22.96 -3.58
N LYS A 28 -14.39 -22.58 -4.69
CA LYS A 28 -14.90 -23.50 -5.72
C LYS A 28 -13.91 -23.57 -6.88
N THR A 29 -13.53 -24.77 -7.31
CA THR A 29 -12.74 -24.98 -8.54
C THR A 29 -13.14 -26.29 -9.22
N CYS A 30 -12.70 -26.50 -10.47
CA CYS A 30 -13.02 -27.70 -11.23
C CYS A 30 -12.16 -28.89 -10.80
N TYR A 31 -12.79 -30.00 -10.44
CA TYR A 31 -12.15 -31.29 -10.15
C TYR A 31 -12.51 -32.32 -11.20
N SER A 32 -11.61 -33.26 -11.47
CA SER A 32 -11.85 -34.33 -12.44
C SER A 32 -12.97 -35.26 -11.97
N ILE A 33 -13.83 -35.68 -12.90
CA ILE A 33 -14.86 -36.70 -12.59
C ILE A 33 -14.26 -38.10 -12.36
N GLN A 34 -13.03 -38.35 -12.84
CA GLN A 34 -12.34 -39.63 -12.67
C GLN A 34 -11.64 -39.73 -11.31
N ASP A 35 -11.09 -38.62 -10.81
CA ASP A 35 -10.53 -38.49 -9.47
C ASP A 35 -10.88 -37.12 -8.87
N LEU A 36 -11.80 -37.13 -7.89
CA LEU A 36 -12.26 -35.93 -7.17
C LEU A 36 -11.19 -35.30 -6.25
N ASN A 37 -9.96 -35.84 -6.23
CA ASN A 37 -8.81 -35.22 -5.59
C ASN A 37 -7.89 -34.49 -6.58
N GLU A 38 -8.10 -34.69 -7.88
CA GLU A 38 -7.32 -34.05 -8.93
C GLU A 38 -8.05 -32.79 -9.41
N MET A 39 -7.38 -31.64 -9.26
CA MET A 39 -7.86 -30.36 -9.78
C MET A 39 -7.55 -30.26 -11.27
N VAL A 40 -8.56 -29.89 -12.07
CA VAL A 40 -8.40 -29.61 -13.49
C VAL A 40 -7.99 -28.15 -13.64
N THR A 41 -6.83 -27.90 -14.22
CA THR A 41 -6.31 -26.54 -14.44
C THR A 41 -6.55 -26.08 -15.87
N GLU A 42 -7.07 -24.87 -16.04
CA GLU A 42 -7.08 -24.16 -17.32
C GLU A 42 -5.65 -23.68 -17.63
N GLY A 43 -4.92 -24.47 -18.40
CA GLY A 43 -3.53 -24.21 -18.75
C GLY A 43 -2.57 -24.34 -17.56
N ARG A 44 -2.14 -23.22 -16.97
CA ARG A 44 -1.21 -23.18 -15.82
C ARG A 44 -1.81 -22.56 -14.56
N LEU A 45 -3.07 -22.13 -14.59
CA LEU A 45 -3.69 -21.38 -13.51
C LEU A 45 -4.83 -22.18 -12.89
N GLN A 46 -4.90 -22.14 -11.56
CA GLN A 46 -6.07 -22.59 -10.80
C GLN A 46 -7.03 -21.41 -10.75
N VAL A 47 -8.22 -21.60 -11.29
CA VAL A 47 -9.25 -20.56 -11.37
C VAL A 47 -10.49 -20.98 -10.59
N PRO A 48 -11.19 -20.02 -9.96
CA PRO A 48 -12.50 -20.29 -9.38
C PRO A 48 -13.51 -20.75 -10.44
N CYS A 49 -14.53 -21.50 -10.03
CA CYS A 49 -15.67 -21.85 -10.88
C CYS A 49 -16.98 -21.44 -10.22
N ASN A 50 -18.00 -21.17 -11.05
CA ASN A 50 -19.36 -20.89 -10.60
C ASN A 50 -20.30 -22.09 -10.72
N ALA A 51 -20.26 -22.78 -11.87
CA ALA A 51 -21.20 -23.85 -12.20
C ALA A 51 -20.57 -24.95 -13.07
N ASP A 52 -21.27 -26.08 -13.19
CA ASP A 52 -20.87 -27.23 -14.03
C ASP A 52 -21.25 -27.07 -15.50
N ASP A 53 -22.15 -26.14 -15.82
CA ASP A 53 -22.64 -25.91 -17.17
C ASP A 53 -22.75 -24.40 -17.46
N LYS A 54 -22.30 -24.00 -18.65
CA LYS A 54 -22.41 -22.65 -19.21
C LYS A 54 -23.85 -22.16 -19.27
N SER A 55 -24.82 -23.06 -19.38
CA SER A 55 -26.24 -22.70 -19.47
C SER A 55 -26.82 -22.12 -18.16
N VAL A 56 -26.23 -22.48 -17.02
CA VAL A 56 -26.66 -22.06 -15.67
C VAL A 56 -25.80 -20.91 -15.15
N ALA A 57 -24.57 -20.80 -15.64
CA ALA A 57 -23.58 -19.83 -15.19
C ALA A 57 -23.97 -18.38 -15.57
N PRO A 58 -23.81 -17.40 -14.64
CA PRO A 58 -23.90 -15.98 -14.97
C PRO A 58 -22.93 -15.58 -16.10
N PRO A 59 -23.28 -14.58 -16.93
CA PRO A 59 -22.41 -14.15 -18.02
C PRO A 59 -21.06 -13.66 -17.51
N GLY A 60 -20.00 -14.25 -18.07
CA GLY A 60 -18.61 -13.94 -17.71
C GLY A 60 -18.07 -14.70 -16.51
N SER A 61 -18.86 -15.59 -15.89
CA SER A 61 -18.34 -16.55 -14.91
C SER A 61 -17.75 -17.80 -15.58
N PHE A 62 -16.84 -18.46 -14.87
CA PHE A 62 -16.19 -19.66 -15.34
C PHE A 62 -17.04 -20.88 -14.99
N SER A 63 -17.21 -21.77 -15.97
CA SER A 63 -17.93 -23.03 -15.81
C SER A 63 -17.05 -24.19 -16.23
N CYS A 64 -17.13 -25.26 -15.46
CA CYS A 64 -16.42 -26.50 -15.73
C CYS A 64 -16.99 -27.18 -16.98
N ASP A 65 -16.21 -28.06 -17.62
CA ASP A 65 -16.72 -28.94 -18.67
C ASP A 65 -17.43 -30.13 -17.99
N PRO A 66 -18.76 -30.30 -18.19
CA PRO A 66 -19.53 -31.34 -17.51
C PRO A 66 -19.11 -32.77 -17.89
N GLU A 67 -18.43 -32.96 -19.02
CA GLU A 67 -17.96 -34.29 -19.45
C GLU A 67 -16.64 -34.70 -18.77
N ILE A 68 -15.88 -33.74 -18.23
CA ILE A 68 -14.51 -33.96 -17.75
C ILE A 68 -14.37 -33.57 -16.27
N SER A 69 -15.13 -32.58 -15.81
CA SER A 69 -14.92 -31.91 -14.54
C SER A 69 -16.20 -31.42 -13.87
N ILE A 70 -16.16 -31.30 -12.54
CA ILE A 70 -17.25 -30.82 -11.69
C ILE A 70 -16.73 -29.72 -10.77
N CYS A 71 -17.53 -28.67 -10.57
CA CYS A 71 -17.25 -27.53 -9.72
C CYS A 71 -17.50 -27.89 -8.26
N LEU A 72 -16.43 -27.98 -7.46
CA LEU A 72 -16.52 -28.39 -6.05
C LEU A 72 -15.87 -27.36 -5.13
N GLU A 73 -16.50 -27.11 -3.99
CA GLU A 73 -16.03 -26.26 -2.89
C GLU A 73 -15.02 -27.01 -2.00
N LYS A 74 -13.88 -27.40 -2.58
CA LYS A 74 -12.80 -28.12 -1.87
C LYS A 74 -11.46 -27.37 -1.96
N TRP A 75 -11.41 -26.28 -2.72
CA TRP A 75 -10.18 -25.55 -2.95
C TRP A 75 -9.86 -24.62 -1.77
N GLY A 76 -8.58 -24.57 -1.38
CA GLY A 76 -8.11 -23.64 -0.35
C GLY A 76 -8.21 -22.17 -0.77
N GLY A 77 -8.41 -21.89 -2.05
CA GLY A 77 -8.52 -20.56 -2.62
C GLY A 77 -7.22 -20.07 -3.28
N PRO A 78 -7.27 -18.93 -3.98
CA PRO A 78 -6.12 -18.38 -4.69
C PRO A 78 -4.95 -18.07 -3.76
N ASN A 79 -3.72 -18.17 -4.26
CA ASN A 79 -2.49 -17.90 -3.50
C ASN A 79 -2.43 -18.65 -2.15
N TYR A 80 -2.74 -19.95 -2.16
CA TYR A 80 -2.79 -20.79 -0.96
C TYR A 80 -3.80 -20.32 0.11
N GLY A 81 -4.90 -19.70 -0.33
CA GLY A 81 -5.97 -19.21 0.55
C GLY A 81 -5.69 -17.86 1.22
N ILE A 82 -4.58 -17.20 0.86
CA ILE A 82 -4.25 -15.86 1.39
C ILE A 82 -5.16 -14.80 0.77
N THR A 83 -5.42 -14.91 -0.53
CA THR A 83 -6.32 -14.01 -1.25
C THR A 83 -7.75 -14.51 -1.07
N SER A 84 -8.40 -14.04 -0.01
CA SER A 84 -9.76 -14.41 0.33
C SER A 84 -10.54 -13.26 0.96
N PHE A 85 -11.86 -13.38 0.93
CA PHE A 85 -12.81 -12.43 1.51
C PHE A 85 -13.59 -13.02 2.69
N ASP A 86 -13.25 -14.21 3.18
CA ASP A 86 -14.05 -14.92 4.20
C ASP A 86 -13.85 -14.37 5.61
N ASN A 87 -12.72 -13.69 5.84
CA ASN A 87 -12.39 -13.10 7.13
C ASN A 87 -11.98 -11.65 6.94
N ILE A 88 -12.33 -10.80 7.91
CA ILE A 88 -12.03 -9.37 7.83
C ILE A 88 -10.54 -9.07 7.64
N ILE A 89 -9.65 -9.86 8.26
CA ILE A 89 -8.19 -9.66 8.13
C ILE A 89 -7.72 -10.01 6.71
N TYR A 90 -8.17 -11.13 6.15
CA TYR A 90 -7.80 -11.51 4.78
C TYR A 90 -8.43 -10.56 3.75
N ALA A 91 -9.68 -10.13 3.96
CA ALA A 91 -10.32 -9.11 3.14
C ALA A 91 -9.54 -7.79 3.17
N MET A 92 -9.10 -7.33 4.35
CA MET A 92 -8.25 -6.14 4.49
C MET A 92 -6.90 -6.29 3.78
N LEU A 93 -6.26 -7.46 3.86
CA LEU A 93 -5.01 -7.74 3.15
C LEU A 93 -5.20 -7.73 1.63
N THR A 94 -6.25 -8.39 1.14
CA THR A 94 -6.62 -8.44 -0.28
C THR A 94 -6.93 -7.03 -0.81
N VAL A 95 -7.71 -6.24 -0.06
CA VAL A 95 -8.00 -4.83 -0.40
C VAL A 95 -6.74 -3.98 -0.37
N PHE A 96 -5.87 -4.17 0.61
CA PHE A 96 -4.59 -3.47 0.67
C PHE A 96 -3.72 -3.78 -0.55
N GLN A 97 -3.59 -5.06 -0.93
CA GLN A 97 -2.90 -5.48 -2.15
C GLN A 97 -3.49 -4.76 -3.38
N CYS A 98 -4.82 -4.77 -3.53
CA CYS A 98 -5.49 -4.04 -4.61
C CYS A 98 -5.13 -2.54 -4.64
N ILE A 99 -5.15 -1.88 -3.49
CA ILE A 99 -4.85 -0.44 -3.38
C ILE A 99 -3.39 -0.12 -3.72
N THR A 100 -2.47 -1.04 -3.44
CA THR A 100 -1.06 -0.89 -3.86
C THR A 100 -0.84 -1.02 -5.37
N MET A 101 -1.90 -1.32 -6.15
CA MET A 101 -1.87 -1.50 -7.59
C MET A 101 -0.98 -2.68 -8.04
N GLU A 102 -0.75 -3.64 -7.16
CA GLU A 102 0.05 -4.84 -7.41
C GLU A 102 -0.85 -6.06 -7.30
N GLY A 103 -0.80 -6.96 -8.28
CA GLY A 103 -1.58 -8.21 -8.25
C GLY A 103 -3.11 -8.05 -8.16
N TRP A 104 -3.67 -6.90 -8.51
CA TRP A 104 -5.12 -6.63 -8.41
C TRP A 104 -5.93 -7.19 -9.58
N THR A 105 -5.34 -7.28 -10.78
CA THR A 105 -6.04 -7.80 -11.96
C THR A 105 -6.37 -9.29 -11.87
N PRO A 106 -5.49 -10.18 -11.36
CA PRO A 106 -5.89 -11.58 -11.11
C PRO A 106 -7.02 -11.69 -10.09
N ILE A 107 -7.04 -10.84 -9.06
CA ILE A 107 -8.10 -10.85 -8.05
C ILE A 107 -9.46 -10.51 -8.68
N LEU A 108 -9.49 -9.48 -9.53
CA LEU A 108 -10.69 -9.14 -10.31
C LEU A 108 -11.14 -10.33 -11.17
N TYR A 109 -10.22 -10.95 -11.92
CA TYR A 109 -10.57 -12.08 -12.78
C TYR A 109 -11.05 -13.28 -12.00
N TRP A 110 -10.45 -13.61 -10.86
CA TRP A 110 -10.94 -14.67 -9.98
C TRP A 110 -12.36 -14.37 -9.47
N THR A 111 -12.65 -13.13 -9.10
CA THR A 111 -14.03 -12.78 -8.71
C THR A 111 -15.01 -12.86 -9.88
N ASP A 112 -14.60 -12.47 -11.08
CA ASP A 112 -15.41 -12.58 -12.29
C ASP A 112 -15.68 -14.05 -12.65
N ASP A 113 -14.66 -14.91 -12.57
CA ASP A 113 -14.78 -16.35 -12.79
C ASP A 113 -15.72 -16.99 -11.76
N ALA A 114 -15.70 -16.53 -10.50
CA ALA A 114 -16.55 -17.05 -9.44
C ALA A 114 -18.02 -16.57 -9.51
N LEU A 115 -18.28 -15.32 -9.91
CA LEU A 115 -19.61 -14.68 -9.75
C LEU A 115 -20.16 -13.97 -11.00
N GLY A 116 -19.34 -13.76 -12.02
CA GLY A 116 -19.68 -13.08 -13.27
C GLY A 116 -19.17 -11.64 -13.37
N ASN A 117 -19.32 -11.02 -14.54
CA ASN A 117 -18.60 -9.79 -14.95
C ASN A 117 -19.08 -8.46 -14.31
N ILE A 118 -19.84 -8.48 -13.22
CA ILE A 118 -20.37 -7.26 -12.58
C ILE A 118 -19.40 -6.71 -11.51
N ASN A 119 -18.35 -7.47 -11.15
CA ASN A 119 -17.42 -7.11 -10.07
C ASN A 119 -16.56 -5.88 -10.37
N SER A 120 -16.40 -5.54 -11.64
CA SER A 120 -15.74 -4.29 -12.06
C SER A 120 -16.32 -3.05 -11.38
N ILE A 121 -17.62 -3.05 -11.03
CA ILE A 121 -18.27 -1.93 -10.31
C ILE A 121 -17.71 -1.74 -8.90
N TYR A 122 -17.22 -2.79 -8.25
CA TYR A 122 -16.54 -2.72 -6.95
C TYR A 122 -15.05 -2.39 -7.11
N PHE A 123 -14.35 -3.08 -8.01
CA PHE A 123 -12.88 -2.94 -8.13
C PHE A 123 -12.45 -1.60 -8.74
N VAL A 124 -13.15 -1.06 -9.74
CA VAL A 124 -12.79 0.23 -10.36
C VAL A 124 -12.75 1.38 -9.34
N PRO A 125 -13.81 1.65 -8.55
CA PRO A 125 -13.77 2.72 -7.54
C PRO A 125 -12.78 2.41 -6.42
N LEU A 126 -12.61 1.13 -6.02
CA LEU A 126 -11.59 0.73 -5.06
C LEU A 126 -10.18 1.15 -5.52
N ILE A 127 -9.82 0.84 -6.77
CA ILE A 127 -8.51 1.17 -7.32
C ILE A 127 -8.35 2.68 -7.47
N VAL A 128 -9.32 3.39 -8.06
CA VAL A 128 -9.21 4.84 -8.28
C VAL A 128 -9.08 5.61 -6.97
N ILE A 129 -9.99 5.34 -6.02
CA ILE A 129 -10.04 6.06 -4.74
C ILE A 129 -8.87 5.61 -3.84
N GLY A 130 -8.64 4.31 -3.73
CA GLY A 130 -7.62 3.75 -2.87
C GLY A 130 -6.20 4.15 -3.29
N SER A 131 -5.88 4.03 -4.58
CA SER A 131 -4.55 4.41 -5.08
C SER A 131 -4.27 5.90 -4.94
N PHE A 132 -5.28 6.76 -5.15
CA PHE A 132 -5.15 8.20 -4.90
C PHE A 132 -4.75 8.47 -3.45
N PHE A 133 -5.40 7.81 -2.48
CA PHE A 133 -5.04 7.96 -1.08
C PHE A 133 -3.66 7.37 -0.76
N MET A 134 -3.30 6.23 -1.33
CA MET A 134 -2.00 5.60 -1.08
C MET A 134 -0.84 6.44 -1.63
N LEU A 135 -0.97 6.99 -2.84
CA LEU A 135 0.01 7.91 -3.42
C LEU A 135 0.15 9.18 -2.57
N ASN A 136 -0.97 9.77 -2.13
CA ASN A 136 -0.95 10.94 -1.27
C ASN A 136 -0.35 10.67 0.11
N LEU A 137 -0.51 9.46 0.65
CA LEU A 137 0.13 9.05 1.90
C LEU A 137 1.65 8.98 1.73
N VAL A 138 2.13 8.30 0.68
CA VAL A 138 3.57 8.18 0.41
C VAL A 138 4.20 9.55 0.19
N LEU A 139 3.57 10.40 -0.64
CA LEU A 139 4.04 11.76 -0.88
C LEU A 139 3.98 12.61 0.39
N GLY A 140 2.94 12.47 1.20
CA GLY A 140 2.80 13.19 2.47
C GLY A 140 3.88 12.85 3.48
N VAL A 141 4.23 11.56 3.61
CA VAL A 141 5.31 11.09 4.49
C VAL A 141 6.66 11.60 3.99
N LEU A 142 6.97 11.41 2.70
CA LEU A 142 8.23 11.87 2.13
C LEU A 142 8.38 13.39 2.24
N SER A 143 7.32 14.15 1.95
CA SER A 143 7.31 15.60 2.08
C SER A 143 7.54 16.04 3.53
N GLY A 144 6.91 15.38 4.49
CA GLY A 144 7.10 15.64 5.91
C GLY A 144 8.53 15.37 6.37
N GLU A 145 9.11 14.23 6.00
CA GLU A 145 10.50 13.88 6.32
C GLU A 145 11.48 14.86 5.67
N PHE A 146 11.29 15.19 4.39
CA PHE A 146 12.14 16.17 3.71
C PHE A 146 12.02 17.57 4.31
N SER A 147 10.83 17.99 4.71
CA SER A 147 10.62 19.27 5.38
C SER A 147 11.35 19.31 6.72
N ASN A 148 11.20 18.26 7.54
CA ASN A 148 11.86 18.17 8.83
C ASN A 148 13.40 18.14 8.70
N GLU A 149 13.92 17.38 7.73
CA GLU A 149 15.34 17.33 7.44
C GLU A 149 15.88 18.68 6.95
N ARG A 150 15.16 19.38 6.06
CA ARG A 150 15.52 20.75 5.64
C ARG A 150 15.55 21.71 6.83
N THR A 151 14.53 21.71 7.68
CA THR A 151 14.50 22.57 8.88
C THR A 151 15.63 22.23 9.86
N ARG A 152 16.08 20.96 9.92
CA ARG A 152 17.24 20.55 10.71
C ARG A 152 18.55 21.10 10.13
N VAL A 153 18.74 21.02 8.82
CA VAL A 153 19.91 21.56 8.11
C VAL A 153 19.98 23.08 8.26
N GLU A 154 18.87 23.79 8.02
CA GLU A 154 18.79 25.26 8.17
C GLU A 154 19.12 25.70 9.60
N ARG A 155 18.59 25.02 10.62
CA ARG A 155 18.93 25.31 12.03
C ARG A 155 20.42 25.14 12.32
N ARG A 156 21.06 24.11 11.76
CA ARG A 156 22.51 23.88 11.90
C ARG A 156 23.31 24.98 11.21
N GLU A 157 22.92 25.39 10.02
CA GLU A 157 23.58 26.48 9.31
C GLU A 157 23.45 27.81 10.05
N THR A 158 22.25 28.15 10.53
CA THR A 158 22.02 29.39 11.29
C THR A 158 22.81 29.37 12.60
N PHE A 159 22.84 28.25 13.32
CA PHE A 159 23.65 28.11 14.53
C PHE A 159 25.15 28.29 14.25
N ARG A 160 25.66 27.69 13.16
CA ARG A 160 27.06 27.85 12.75
C ARG A 160 27.41 29.30 12.39
N LYS A 161 26.53 30.00 11.67
CA LYS A 161 26.70 31.44 11.34
C LYS A 161 26.68 32.33 12.58
N LEU A 162 25.77 32.08 13.53
CA LEU A 162 25.69 32.82 14.79
C LEU A 162 26.97 32.63 15.62
N ARG A 163 27.45 31.39 15.78
CA ARG A 163 28.68 31.08 16.53
C ARG A 163 29.92 31.69 15.88
N MET A 164 29.98 31.74 14.55
CA MET A 164 31.06 32.40 13.83
C MET A 164 31.09 33.91 14.10
N LYS A 165 29.93 34.57 14.07
CA LYS A 165 29.82 36.01 14.41
C LYS A 165 30.20 36.29 15.86
N GLU A 166 29.75 35.45 16.80
CA GLU A 166 30.08 35.60 18.21
C GLU A 166 31.58 35.45 18.47
N ASN A 167 32.20 34.42 17.88
CA ASN A 167 33.65 34.21 17.97
C ASN A 167 34.43 35.38 17.36
N PHE A 168 33.99 35.90 16.21
CA PHE A 168 34.61 37.06 15.57
C PHE A 168 34.51 38.31 16.47
N SER A 169 33.34 38.57 17.06
CA SER A 169 33.14 39.71 17.97
C SER A 169 34.02 39.62 19.21
N LYS A 170 34.15 38.42 19.82
CA LYS A 170 35.03 38.19 20.97
C LYS A 170 36.50 38.37 20.63
N ALA A 171 36.93 37.87 19.48
CA ALA A 171 38.31 38.02 19.01
C ALA A 171 38.65 39.48 18.68
N PHE A 172 37.72 40.20 18.02
CA PHE A 172 37.88 41.61 17.71
C PHE A 172 38.01 42.47 18.97
N GLU A 173 37.14 42.26 19.96
CA GLU A 173 37.21 42.97 21.24
C GLU A 173 38.54 42.68 21.97
N GLY A 174 38.96 41.42 22.02
CA GLY A 174 40.25 41.05 22.61
C GLY A 174 41.45 41.73 21.93
N TYR A 175 41.42 41.84 20.59
CA TYR A 175 42.44 42.54 19.82
C TYR A 175 42.44 44.05 20.09
N PHE A 176 41.27 44.68 20.13
CA PHE A 176 41.13 46.11 20.40
C PHE A 176 41.64 46.48 21.81
N GLN A 177 41.30 45.68 22.82
CA GLN A 177 41.81 45.83 24.19
C GLN A 177 43.34 45.74 24.25
N TRP A 178 43.94 44.82 23.50
CA TRP A 178 45.40 44.71 23.41
C TRP A 178 46.03 45.96 22.79
N ILE A 179 45.49 46.50 21.69
CA ILE A 179 45.98 47.74 21.06
C ILE A 179 45.91 48.92 22.02
N ILE A 180 44.77 49.12 22.70
CA ILE A 180 44.61 50.22 23.66
C ILE A 180 45.64 50.13 24.78
N ARG A 181 45.89 48.91 25.28
CA ARG A 181 46.87 48.68 26.33
C ARG A 181 48.28 49.00 25.85
N ALA A 182 48.66 48.55 24.66
CA ALA A 182 49.97 48.83 24.08
C ALA A 182 50.18 50.33 23.80
N GLY A 183 49.15 51.06 23.38
CA GLY A 183 49.22 52.52 23.18
C GLY A 183 49.24 53.34 24.47
N ARG A 184 48.90 52.74 25.62
CA ARG A 184 48.93 53.38 26.95
C ARG A 184 50.23 53.10 27.71
N ASP A 185 51.11 52.25 27.19
CA ASP A 185 52.41 52.00 27.83
C ASP A 185 53.23 53.32 27.84
N PRO A 186 53.60 53.85 29.03
CA PRO A 186 54.24 55.17 29.15
C PRO A 186 55.68 55.27 28.61
N THR A 187 56.17 54.28 27.88
CA THR A 187 57.58 54.17 27.47
C THR A 187 57.89 54.76 26.08
N GLN A 188 57.02 55.58 25.50
CA GLN A 188 57.26 56.29 24.21
C GLN A 188 57.24 57.82 24.29
N SER A 189 57.31 58.42 25.49
CA SER A 189 57.68 59.84 25.65
C SER A 189 59.15 59.95 26.06
N LEU A 190 60.05 59.83 25.10
CA LEU A 190 61.45 60.27 25.14
C LEU A 190 61.88 60.65 23.72
#